data_AF-A0A6B9YIG0-F1
#
_entry.id   AF-A0A6B9YIG0-F1
#
_cell.length_a   1.000
_cell.length_b   1.000
_cell.length_c   1.000
_cell.angle_alpha   90.00
_cell.angle_beta   90.00
_cell.angle_gamma   90.00
#
_symmetry.space_group_name_H-M   'P 1'
#
loop_
_entity.id
_entity.type
_entity.pdbx_description
1 polymer ?
#
loop_
_entity_poly.entity_id
_entity_poly.type
_entity_poly.pdbx_seq_one_letter_code
_entity_poly.pdbx_strand_id
1 'polypeptide(L)' 'MKFVIGYFVFQILLLIVILAITHHTDKNSRKAFLQPNEVPEGFEKTSETFIDTKTKKTIYVYYNRLTGKRIYVEH' A
#
# COMPACT_ATOMS: atom_id res chain seq x y z
N MET A 1 16.68 18.98 35.15
CA MET A 1 17.63 18.55 34.09
C MET A 1 17.48 17.07 33.73
N LYS A 2 17.73 16.09 34.62
CA LYS A 2 17.57 14.65 34.31
C LYS A 2 16.19 14.24 33.77
N PHE A 3 15.11 14.75 34.35
CA PHE A 3 13.75 14.50 33.87
C PHE A 3 13.49 15.10 32.47
N VAL A 4 14.05 16.29 32.21
CA VAL A 4 13.93 16.95 30.90
C VAL A 4 14.68 16.14 29.83
N ILE A 5 15.87 15.66 30.15
CA ILE A 5 16.66 14.79 29.27
C ILE A 5 15.93 13.48 29.02
N GLY A 6 15.39 12.83 30.07
CA GLY A 6 14.60 11.60 29.93
C GLY A 6 13.35 11.76 29.06
N TYR A 7 12.65 12.90 29.19
CA TYR A 7 11.50 13.23 28.37
C TYR A 7 11.87 13.32 26.88
N PHE A 8 12.94 14.04 26.53
CA PHE A 8 13.38 14.15 25.13
C PHE A 8 13.87 12.82 24.55
N VAL A 9 14.58 12.00 25.35
CA VAL A 9 15.02 10.66 24.93
C VAL A 9 13.80 9.77 24.64
N PHE A 10 12.80 9.79 25.52
CA PHE A 10 11.55 9.05 25.29
C PHE A 10 10.83 9.54 24.03
N GLN A 11 10.78 10.85 23.81
CA GLN A 11 10.11 11.44 22.66
C GLN A 11 10.80 11.06 21.34
N ILE A 12 12.13 11.02 21.32
CA ILE A 12 12.91 10.56 20.15
C ILE A 12 12.66 9.06 19.90
N LEU A 13 12.67 8.23 20.93
CA LEU A 13 12.38 6.80 20.80
C LEU A 13 10.97 6.55 20.25
N LEU A 14 9.97 7.27 20.79
CA LEU A 14 8.60 7.19 20.31
C LEU A 14 8.50 7.57 18.82
N LEU A 15 9.19 8.65 18.41
CA LEU A 15 9.24 9.07 17.01
C LEU A 15 9.83 7.99 16.11
N ILE A 16 10.94 7.36 16.51
CA ILE A 16 11.58 6.28 15.76
C ILE A 16 10.62 5.09 15.60
N VAL A 17 9.89 4.72 16.65
CA VAL A 17 8.90 3.64 16.60
C VAL A 17 7.77 3.96 15.61
N ILE A 18 7.22 5.18 15.64
CA ILE A 18 6.17 5.61 14.70
C ILE A 18 6.69 5.61 13.26
N LEU A 19 7.91 6.08 13.02
CA LEU A 19 8.53 6.08 11.70
C LEU A 19 8.75 4.65 11.20
N ALA A 20 9.19 3.73 12.06
CA ALA A 20 9.37 2.32 11.70
C ALA A 20 8.04 1.65 11.30
N ILE A 21 6.96 1.89 12.07
CA ILE A 21 5.61 1.37 11.77
C ILE A 21 5.08 1.93 10.44
N THR A 22 5.21 3.25 10.25
CA THR A 22 4.77 3.92 9.02
C THR A 22 5.53 3.41 7.81
N HIS A 23 6.85 3.27 7.91
CA HIS A 23 7.69 2.76 6.82
C HIS A 23 7.32 1.32 6.43
N HIS A 24 7.06 0.46 7.42
CA HIS A 24 6.65 -0.92 7.14
C HIS A 24 5.26 -0.99 6.49
N THR A 25 4.33 -0.15 6.93
CA THR A 25 2.96 -0.09 6.39
C THR A 25 2.95 0.44 4.95
N ASP A 26 3.68 1.52 4.66
CA ASP A 26 3.78 2.08 3.30
C ASP A 26 4.37 1.07 2.30
N LYS A 27 5.36 0.28 2.73
CA LYS A 27 5.97 -0.77 1.89
C LYS A 27 4.99 -1.90 1.56
N ASN A 28 4.06 -2.22 2.46
CA ASN A 28 3.05 -3.26 2.21
C ASN A 28 1.95 -2.77 1.27
N SER A 29 1.53 -1.51 1.35
CA SER A 29 0.53 -0.94 0.43
C SER A 29 0.99 -0.92 -1.02
N ARG A 30 2.30 -0.74 -1.26
CA ARG A 30 2.88 -0.77 -2.62
C ARG A 30 2.95 -2.14 -3.27
N LYS A 31 2.78 -3.23 -2.50
CA LYS A 31 2.81 -4.62 -3.00
C LYS A 31 1.44 -5.14 -3.43
N ALA A 32 0.38 -4.34 -3.32
CA ALA A 32 -0.98 -4.79 -3.59
C ALA A 32 -1.35 -4.76 -5.09
N PHE A 33 -0.52 -4.16 -5.94
CA PHE A 33 -0.76 -4.14 -7.37
C PHE A 33 -0.11 -5.35 -8.02
N LEU A 34 -0.94 -6.20 -8.62
CA LEU A 34 -0.49 -7.34 -9.41
C LEU A 34 0.00 -6.85 -10.78
N GLN A 35 0.96 -7.55 -11.36
CA GLN A 35 1.28 -7.35 -12.77
C GLN A 35 0.22 -7.99 -13.66
N PRO A 36 0.08 -7.58 -14.93
CA PRO A 36 -0.93 -8.13 -15.84
C PRO A 36 -0.82 -9.66 -16.03
N ASN A 37 0.41 -10.19 -15.90
CA ASN A 37 0.70 -11.61 -16.03
C ASN A 37 0.41 -12.42 -14.75
N GLU A 38 0.13 -11.76 -13.62
CA GLU A 38 -0.12 -12.38 -12.32
C GLU A 38 -1.62 -12.43 -11.98
N VAL A 39 -2.48 -12.04 -12.94
CA VAL A 39 -3.94 -12.03 -12.77
C VAL A 39 -4.45 -13.48 -12.75
N PRO A 40 -5.11 -13.94 -11.66
CA PRO A 40 -5.67 -15.29 -11.61
C PRO A 40 -6.84 -15.48 -12.58
N GLU A 41 -7.09 -16.72 -12.99
CA GLU A 41 -8.24 -17.04 -13.83
C GLU A 41 -9.58 -16.70 -13.16
N GLY A 42 -10.57 -16.29 -13.97
CA GLY A 42 -11.90 -15.91 -13.51
C GLY A 42 -12.04 -14.46 -13.02
N PHE A 43 -10.98 -13.65 -13.12
CA PHE A 43 -11.04 -12.20 -12.93
C PHE A 43 -11.30 -11.48 -14.25
N GLU A 44 -12.37 -10.70 -14.31
CA GLU A 44 -12.75 -9.90 -15.48
C GLU A 44 -12.32 -8.45 -15.29
N LYS A 45 -11.73 -7.86 -16.34
CA LYS A 45 -11.37 -6.44 -16.36
C LYS A 45 -12.63 -5.58 -16.32
N THR A 46 -12.69 -4.64 -15.38
CA THR A 46 -13.79 -3.67 -15.28
C THR A 46 -13.45 -2.37 -16.02
N SER A 47 -14.42 -1.47 -16.17
CA SER A 47 -14.21 -0.14 -16.71
C SER A 47 -13.54 0.83 -15.71
N GLU A 48 -13.37 0.43 -14.45
CA GLU A 48 -12.74 1.26 -13.43
C GLU A 48 -11.23 1.30 -13.62
N THR A 49 -10.69 2.51 -13.79
CA THR A 49 -9.26 2.77 -13.95
C THR A 49 -8.80 3.92 -13.07
N PHE A 50 -7.57 3.83 -12.61
CA PHE A 50 -6.91 4.86 -11.83
C PHE A 50 -5.56 5.17 -12.45
N ILE A 51 -5.14 6.42 -12.39
CA ILE A 51 -3.81 6.83 -12.83
C ILE A 51 -3.05 7.28 -11.58
N ASP A 52 -1.95 6.60 -11.27
CA ASP A 52 -1.06 7.07 -10.23
C ASP A 52 -0.32 8.31 -10.74
N THR A 53 -0.57 9.47 -10.12
CA THR A 53 0.04 10.74 -10.53
C THR A 53 1.54 10.80 -10.27
N LYS A 54 2.07 9.92 -9.40
CA LYS A 54 3.49 9.84 -9.07
C LYS A 54 4.25 8.95 -10.04
N THR A 55 3.69 7.80 -10.41
CA THR A 55 4.35 6.83 -11.30
C THR A 55 3.88 6.92 -12.76
N LYS A 56 2.79 7.65 -13.02
CA LYS A 56 2.06 7.74 -14.31
C LYS A 56 1.56 6.39 -14.83
N LYS A 57 1.57 5.35 -14.01
CA LYS A 57 1.10 4.02 -14.38
C LYS A 57 -0.42 3.92 -14.23
N THR A 58 -1.04 3.07 -15.04
CA THR A 58 -2.49 2.92 -15.05
C THR A 58 -2.87 1.66 -14.27
N ILE A 59 -3.64 1.84 -13.21
CA ILE A 59 -4.16 0.74 -12.40
C ILE A 59 -5.55 0.40 -12.90
N TYR A 60 -5.75 -0.84 -13.30
CA TYR A 60 -7.05 -1.39 -13.71
C TYR A 60 -7.63 -2.24 -12.60
N VAL A 61 -8.94 -2.12 -12.36
CA VAL A 61 -9.64 -2.99 -11.42
C VAL A 61 -10.16 -4.22 -12.14
N TYR A 62 -9.85 -5.38 -11.60
CA TYR A 62 -10.41 -6.65 -12.05
C TYR A 62 -11.34 -7.21 -10.96
N TYR A 63 -12.44 -7.81 -11.40
CA TYR A 63 -13.48 -8.35 -10.52
C TYR A 63 -13.74 -9.81 -10.85
N ASN A 64 -13.79 -10.66 -9.84
CA ASN A 64 -14.18 -12.06 -9.98
C ASN A 64 -15.65 -12.21 -9.56
N ARG A 65 -16.53 -12.49 -10.53
CA ARG A 65 -17.99 -12.61 -10.30
C ARG A 65 -18.37 -13.77 -9.37
N LEU A 66 -17.59 -14.85 -9.38
CA LEU A 66 -17.88 -16.05 -8.60
C LEU A 66 -17.56 -15.87 -7.11
N THR A 67 -16.49 -15.13 -6.80
CA THR A 67 -16.01 -14.93 -5.42
C THR A 67 -16.35 -13.57 -4.84
N GLY A 68 -16.75 -12.61 -5.69
CA GLY A 68 -16.98 -11.22 -5.30
C GLY A 68 -15.69 -10.43 -5.00
N LYS A 69 -14.51 -11.00 -5.23
CA LYS A 69 -13.21 -10.36 -4.93
C LYS A 69 -12.82 -9.35 -6.01
N ARG A 70 -12.09 -8.31 -5.59
CA ARG A 70 -11.49 -7.28 -6.44
C ARG A 70 -9.98 -7.31 -6.30
N ILE A 71 -9.28 -7.14 -7.42
CA ILE A 71 -7.82 -6.97 -7.45
C ILE A 71 -7.47 -5.75 -8.29
N TYR A 72 -6.33 -5.15 -7.98
CA TYR A 72 -5.81 -3.98 -8.67
C TYR A 72 -4.56 -4.39 -9.44
N VAL A 73 -4.54 -4.08 -10.73
CA VAL A 73 -3.50 -4.56 -11.64
C VAL A 73 -2.85 -3.36 -12.30
N GLU A 74 -1.54 -3.25 -12.19
CA GLU A 74 -0.76 -2.15 -12.75
C GLU A 74 -0.37 -2.48 -14.20
N HIS A 75 -0.68 -1.57 -15.13
CA HIS A 75 -0.27 -1.60 -16.55
C HIS A 75 0.64 -0.42 -16.88
#